data_AF-A0AAW1NYJ6-F1
#
_entry.id   AF-A0AAW1NYJ6-F1
#
_cell.length_a   1.000
_cell.length_b   1.000
_cell.length_c   1.000
_cell.angle_alpha   90.00
_cell.angle_beta   90.00
_cell.angle_gamma   90.00
#
_symmetry.space_group_name_H-M   'P 1'
#
loop_
_entity.id
_entity.type
_entity.pdbx_description
1 polymer ?
#
loop_
_entity_poly.entity_id
_entity_poly.type
_entity_poly.pdbx_seq_one_letter_code
_entity_poly.pdbx_strand_id
1 'polypeptide(L)'
;MGSRMQRHVLGTSQGMQGHVYRQYSGRDAVRIAHMELASPSIGDAVSDLAQSGYREIVIAPYFLSNGRHITQDIPALVAEAQEAHPSVQCRIADPIGVDSLMAKIIEQRVVSAVQQPPSQGSSDPKPATAVTIEKE
;
A
#
# COMPACT_ATOMS: atom_id res chain seq x y z
N MET A 1 3.97 26.76 29.31
CA MET A 1 5.39 26.47 29.08
C MET A 1 5.54 24.96 28.82
N GLY A 2 5.88 24.56 27.60
CA GLY A 2 6.40 23.21 27.28
C GLY A 2 5.41 22.06 27.14
N SER A 3 4.66 22.04 26.03
CA SER A 3 4.00 20.81 25.52
C SER A 3 5.05 19.73 25.27
N ARG A 4 4.96 18.63 26.03
CA ARG A 4 5.75 17.41 25.82
C ARG A 4 5.09 16.63 24.69
N MET A 5 5.26 17.15 23.47
CA MET A 5 4.70 16.59 22.24
C MET A 5 5.28 15.20 22.00
N GLN A 6 4.37 14.28 21.70
CA GLN A 6 4.58 12.85 21.56
C GLN A 6 5.68 12.54 20.54
N ARG A 7 6.81 12.05 21.03
CA ARG A 7 7.72 11.21 20.25
C ARG A 7 7.25 9.77 20.41
N HIS A 8 6.62 9.21 19.38
CA HIS A 8 6.75 7.81 18.94
C HIS A 8 5.62 7.44 17.97
N VAL A 9 5.85 7.57 16.66
CA VAL A 9 5.16 6.72 15.66
C VAL A 9 6.12 6.43 14.49
N LEU A 10 7.12 5.58 14.74
CA LEU A 10 7.91 4.93 13.69
C LEU A 10 8.18 3.51 14.19
N GLY A 11 7.19 2.63 14.04
CA GLY A 11 7.24 1.29 14.63
C GLY A 11 6.24 0.26 14.11
N THR A 12 5.63 0.47 12.95
CA THR A 12 4.78 -0.55 12.30
C THR A 12 5.15 -0.67 10.82
N SER A 13 5.11 -1.89 10.27
CA SER A 13 5.40 -2.19 8.85
C SER A 13 4.60 -1.32 7.86
N GLN A 14 3.46 -0.80 8.30
CA GLN A 14 2.60 0.11 7.55
C GLN A 14 3.31 1.44 7.25
N GLY A 15 3.97 2.07 8.22
CA GLY A 15 4.73 3.31 8.00
C GLY A 15 5.88 3.16 6.98
N MET A 16 6.43 1.95 6.85
CA MET A 16 7.52 1.66 5.92
C MET A 16 7.06 1.69 4.46
N GLN A 17 5.84 1.27 4.14
CA GLN A 17 5.36 1.24 2.75
C GLN A 17 5.25 2.65 2.16
N GLY A 18 4.67 3.60 2.89
CA GLY A 18 4.58 4.99 2.44
C GLY A 18 5.95 5.67 2.37
N HIS A 19 6.87 5.33 3.27
CA HIS A 19 8.26 5.81 3.22
C HIS A 19 8.98 5.31 1.95
N VAL A 20 8.89 4.00 1.68
CA VAL A 20 9.45 3.39 0.46
C VAL A 20 8.83 4.02 -0.77
N TYR A 21 7.50 4.12 -0.85
CA TYR A 21 6.83 4.73 -2.01
C TYR A 21 7.27 6.17 -2.25
N ARG A 22 7.41 6.99 -1.20
CA ARG A 22 7.92 8.36 -1.33
C ARG A 22 9.33 8.40 -1.89
N GLN A 23 10.22 7.53 -1.41
CA GLN A 23 11.60 7.45 -1.87
C GLN A 23 11.69 7.07 -3.37
N TYR A 24 10.88 6.12 -3.83
CA TYR A 24 10.93 5.63 -5.20
C TYR A 24 10.17 6.51 -6.21
N SER A 25 9.09 7.18 -5.78
CA SER A 25 8.24 7.96 -6.68
C SER A 25 8.72 9.39 -6.93
N GLY A 26 9.62 9.91 -6.09
CA GLY A 26 10.05 11.31 -6.17
C GLY A 26 8.93 12.32 -5.85
N ARG A 27 7.81 11.88 -5.27
CA ARG A 27 6.69 12.75 -4.91
C ARG A 27 7.00 13.61 -3.68
N ASP A 28 6.63 14.89 -3.74
CA ASP A 28 6.85 15.85 -2.66
C ASP A 28 6.14 15.43 -1.36
N ALA A 29 4.92 14.92 -1.47
CA ALA A 29 4.15 14.37 -0.36
C ALA A 29 3.54 13.01 -0.68
N VAL A 30 3.62 12.12 0.31
CA VAL A 30 2.92 10.83 0.37
C VAL A 30 2.33 10.71 1.76
N ARG A 31 1.08 10.27 1.85
CA ARG A 31 0.41 9.89 3.10
C ARG A 31 -0.09 8.46 2.98
N ILE A 32 0.05 7.72 4.07
CA ILE A 32 -0.57 6.41 4.20
C ILE A 32 -1.99 6.64 4.68
N ALA A 33 -2.91 5.77 4.27
CA ALA A 33 -4.27 5.73 4.76
C ALA A 33 -4.72 4.28 4.91
N HIS A 34 -5.67 4.06 5.81
CA HIS A 34 -6.28 2.77 6.07
C HIS A 34 -7.80 2.87 5.89
N MET A 35 -8.42 1.73 5.55
CA MET A 35 -9.83 1.69 5.21
C MET A 35 -10.75 1.57 6.45
N GLU A 36 -10.49 0.62 7.36
CA GLU A 36 -11.45 0.31 8.43
C GLU A 36 -10.86 0.07 9.83
N LEU A 37 -9.56 -0.27 9.94
CA LEU A 37 -8.99 -0.81 11.21
C LEU A 37 -7.84 -0.01 11.81
N ALA A 38 -7.36 1.03 11.14
CA ALA A 38 -6.23 1.82 11.60
C ALA A 38 -6.40 3.28 11.19
N SER A 39 -5.66 4.15 11.86
CA SER A 39 -5.53 5.56 11.50
C SER A 39 -4.14 5.81 10.91
N PRO A 40 -3.99 6.79 10.01
CA PRO A 40 -5.03 7.70 9.50
C PRO A 40 -5.99 7.03 8.50
N SER A 41 -7.24 7.51 8.44
CA SER A 41 -8.21 7.12 7.41
C SER A 41 -7.89 7.77 6.06
N ILE A 42 -8.62 7.38 4.99
CA ILE A 42 -8.51 8.05 3.68
C ILE A 42 -8.88 9.54 3.80
N GLY A 43 -9.96 9.85 4.52
CA GLY A 43 -10.37 11.23 4.78
C GLY A 43 -9.32 12.04 5.52
N ASP A 44 -8.70 11.47 6.55
CA ASP A 44 -7.63 12.15 7.31
C ASP A 44 -6.44 12.49 6.42
N ALA A 45 -6.01 11.54 5.57
CA ALA A 45 -4.90 11.75 4.65
C ALA A 45 -5.21 12.80 3.56
N VAL A 46 -6.42 12.78 3.01
CA VAL A 46 -6.89 13.80 2.06
C VAL A 46 -6.93 15.17 2.74
N SER A 47 -7.45 15.25 3.97
CA SER A 47 -7.54 16.50 4.71
C SER A 47 -6.17 17.11 4.99
N ASP A 48 -5.21 16.30 5.44
CA ASP A 48 -3.84 16.76 5.70
C ASP A 48 -3.15 17.31 4.44
N LEU A 49 -3.31 16.62 3.31
CA LEU A 49 -2.79 17.07 2.03
C LEU A 49 -3.51 18.34 1.53
N ALA A 50 -4.82 18.42 1.69
CA ALA A 50 -5.62 19.59 1.32
C ALA A 50 -5.19 20.84 2.11
N GLN A 51 -4.97 20.68 3.42
CA GLN A 51 -4.48 21.72 4.32
C GLN A 51 -3.04 22.13 3.99
N SER A 52 -2.23 21.18 3.48
CA SER A 52 -0.89 21.43 2.96
C SER A 52 -0.86 22.09 1.57
N GLY A 53 -2.02 22.43 1.00
CA GLY A 53 -2.14 23.15 -0.28
C GLY A 53 -2.24 22.28 -1.52
N TYR A 54 -2.24 20.95 -1.38
CA TYR A 54 -2.46 20.05 -2.52
C TYR A 54 -3.93 20.12 -2.99
N ARG A 55 -4.12 20.05 -4.31
CA ARG A 55 -5.44 20.14 -4.96
C ARG A 55 -5.74 18.97 -5.89
N GLU A 56 -4.75 18.18 -6.25
CA GLU A 56 -4.93 16.90 -6.95
C GLU A 56 -4.32 15.80 -6.08
N ILE A 57 -5.15 14.82 -5.70
CA ILE A 57 -4.75 13.71 -4.82
C ILE A 57 -5.10 12.41 -5.50
N VAL A 58 -4.10 11.53 -5.64
CA VAL A 58 -4.30 10.19 -6.19
C VAL A 58 -4.25 9.17 -5.06
N ILE A 59 -5.36 8.46 -4.87
CA ILE A 59 -5.49 7.34 -3.96
C ILE A 59 -5.00 6.10 -4.70
N ALA A 60 -3.87 5.55 -4.24
CA ALA A 60 -3.24 4.38 -4.84
C ALA A 60 -3.44 3.14 -3.93
N PRO A 61 -4.42 2.26 -4.25
CA PRO A 61 -4.72 1.11 -3.41
C PRO A 61 -3.64 0.02 -3.51
N TYR A 62 -3.14 -0.46 -2.36
CA TYR A 62 -2.20 -1.58 -2.30
C TYR A 62 -2.94 -2.95 -2.37
N PHE A 63 -3.64 -3.17 -3.49
CA PHE A 63 -4.46 -4.36 -3.73
C PHE A 63 -4.00 -5.08 -4.99
N LEU A 64 -4.10 -6.42 -4.99
CA LEU A 64 -3.68 -7.28 -6.11
C LEU A 64 -4.84 -7.66 -7.05
N SER A 65 -6.09 -7.33 -6.69
CA SER A 65 -7.29 -7.72 -7.42
C SER A 65 -8.40 -6.68 -7.28
N ASN A 66 -9.36 -6.70 -8.21
CA ASN A 66 -10.56 -5.85 -8.21
C ASN A 66 -11.68 -6.45 -7.33
N GLY A 67 -11.40 -6.62 -6.03
CA GLY A 67 -12.40 -7.04 -5.06
C GLY A 67 -13.44 -5.96 -4.74
N ARG A 68 -14.40 -6.29 -3.85
CA ARG A 68 -15.43 -5.35 -3.37
C ARG A 68 -14.85 -4.02 -2.87
N HIS A 69 -13.73 -4.08 -2.16
CA HIS A 69 -13.07 -2.90 -1.61
C HIS A 69 -12.66 -1.87 -2.67
N ILE A 70 -12.19 -2.34 -3.83
CA ILE A 70 -11.76 -1.45 -4.92
C ILE A 70 -12.95 -0.87 -5.66
N THR A 71 -14.02 -1.66 -5.81
CA THR A 71 -15.17 -1.29 -6.66
C THR A 71 -16.26 -0.52 -5.92
N GLN A 72 -16.31 -0.60 -4.59
CA GLN A 72 -17.39 -0.02 -3.78
C GLN A 72 -16.86 0.84 -2.64
N ASP A 73 -16.07 0.25 -1.75
CA ASP A 73 -15.75 0.88 -0.46
C ASP A 73 -14.79 2.07 -0.62
N ILE A 74 -13.70 1.93 -1.38
CA ILE A 74 -12.74 3.03 -1.62
C ILE A 74 -13.39 4.18 -2.40
N PRO A 75 -14.14 3.96 -3.50
CA PRO A 75 -14.88 5.02 -4.17
C PRO A 75 -15.80 5.82 -3.23
N ALA A 76 -16.54 5.15 -2.34
CA ALA A 76 -17.42 5.81 -1.38
C ALA A 76 -16.62 6.69 -0.40
N LEU A 77 -15.57 6.15 0.23
CA LEU A 77 -14.73 6.89 1.17
C LEU A 77 -14.02 8.09 0.51
N VAL A 78 -13.63 7.95 -0.76
CA VAL A 78 -13.01 9.05 -1.52
C VAL A 78 -14.03 10.12 -1.87
N ALA A 79 -15.26 9.74 -2.22
CA ALA A 79 -16.34 10.69 -2.48
C ALA A 79 -16.66 11.51 -1.22
N GLU A 80 -16.78 10.87 -0.05
CA GLU A 80 -16.96 11.55 1.24
C GLU A 80 -15.82 12.55 1.53
N ALA A 81 -14.57 12.14 1.31
CA ALA A 81 -13.41 13.02 1.50
C ALA A 81 -13.42 14.21 0.53
N GLN A 82 -13.88 14.02 -0.71
CA GLN A 82 -13.98 15.07 -1.71
C GLN A 82 -15.14 16.04 -1.43
N GLU A 83 -16.27 15.56 -0.90
CA GLU A 83 -17.37 16.41 -0.42
C GLU A 83 -16.92 17.32 0.73
N ALA A 84 -16.10 16.79 1.65
CA ALA A 84 -15.51 17.57 2.75
C ALA A 84 -14.46 18.59 2.25
N HIS A 85 -13.86 18.37 1.08
CA HIS A 85 -12.84 19.23 0.49
C HIS A 85 -13.12 19.57 -0.99
N PRO A 86 -14.14 20.39 -1.32
CA PRO A 86 -14.60 20.61 -2.70
C PRO A 86 -13.57 21.24 -3.66
N SER A 87 -12.51 21.84 -3.10
CA SER A 87 -11.40 22.41 -3.89
C SER A 87 -10.34 21.37 -4.30
N VAL A 88 -10.47 20.14 -3.81
CA VAL A 88 -9.54 19.03 -4.08
C VAL A 88 -10.19 18.07 -5.06
N GLN A 89 -9.46 17.73 -6.12
CA GLN A 89 -9.82 16.65 -7.03
C GLN A 89 -9.14 15.36 -6.57
N CYS A 90 -9.94 14.35 -6.25
CA CYS A 90 -9.45 13.01 -5.95
C CYS A 90 -9.56 12.11 -7.18
N ARG A 91 -8.55 11.25 -7.39
CA ARG A 91 -8.56 10.16 -8.38
C ARG A 91 -8.15 8.87 -7.70
N ILE A 92 -8.71 7.75 -8.15
CA ILE A 92 -8.33 6.43 -7.66
C ILE A 92 -7.54 5.76 -8.78
N ALA A 93 -6.33 5.30 -8.47
CA ALA A 93 -5.54 4.51 -9.41
C ALA A 93 -6.06 3.06 -9.44
N ASP A 94 -5.80 2.36 -10.54
CA ASP A 94 -6.05 0.93 -10.62
C ASP A 94 -5.29 0.19 -9.50
N PRO A 95 -5.82 -0.94 -9.00
CA PRO A 95 -5.04 -1.82 -8.13
C PRO A 95 -3.79 -2.30 -8.88
N ILE A 96 -2.80 -2.77 -8.12
CA ILE A 96 -1.56 -3.33 -8.67
C ILE A 96 -1.86 -4.45 -9.65
N GLY A 97 -2.87 -5.28 -9.33
CA GLY A 97 -3.38 -6.27 -10.28
C GLY A 97 -2.37 -7.35 -10.68
N VAL A 98 -2.65 -7.98 -11.81
CA VAL A 98 -1.74 -8.92 -12.47
C VAL A 98 -0.74 -8.13 -13.31
N ASP A 99 0.46 -7.93 -12.76
CA ASP A 99 1.56 -7.23 -13.43
C ASP A 99 2.84 -8.08 -13.45
N SER A 100 3.60 -8.00 -14.55
CA SER A 100 4.89 -8.68 -14.71
C SER A 100 5.92 -8.30 -13.63
N LEU A 101 5.85 -7.09 -13.08
CA LEU A 101 6.69 -6.64 -11.97
C LEU A 101 6.34 -7.37 -10.67
N MET A 102 5.06 -7.66 -10.44
CA MET A 102 4.65 -8.46 -9.29
C MET A 102 5.13 -9.90 -9.42
N ALA A 103 5.03 -10.50 -10.61
CA ALA A 103 5.59 -11.83 -10.86
C ALA A 103 7.10 -11.88 -10.56
N LYS A 104 7.86 -10.85 -10.98
CA LYS A 104 9.29 -10.75 -10.67
C LYS A 104 9.58 -10.64 -9.17
N ILE A 105 8.79 -9.86 -8.43
CA ILE A 105 8.93 -9.74 -6.97
C ILE A 105 8.65 -11.08 -6.30
N ILE A 106 7.58 -11.78 -6.70
CA ILE A 106 7.24 -13.10 -6.17
C ILE A 106 8.36 -14.09 -6.43
N GLU A 107 8.88 -14.16 -7.66
CA GLU A 107 9.99 -15.04 -8.01
C GLU A 107 11.24 -14.75 -7.18
N GLN A 108 11.58 -13.48 -6.95
CA GLN A 108 12.68 -13.12 -6.06
C GLN A 108 12.48 -13.66 -4.63
N ARG A 109 11.25 -13.68 -4.12
CA ARG A 109 10.94 -14.27 -2.80
C ARG A 109 11.06 -15.80 -2.82
N VAL A 110 10.59 -16.45 -3.88
CA VAL A 110 10.72 -17.90 -4.08
C VAL A 110 12.18 -18.31 -4.10
N VAL A 111 13.00 -17.68 -4.95
CA VAL A 111 14.44 -17.94 -5.03
C VAL A 111 15.12 -17.72 -3.68
N SER A 112 14.77 -16.65 -2.97
CA SER A 112 15.31 -16.37 -1.63
C SER A 112 14.96 -17.46 -0.61
N ALA A 113 13.77 -18.07 -0.71
CA ALA A 113 13.35 -19.16 0.16
C ALA A 113 14.08 -20.48 -0.15
N VAL A 114 14.32 -20.77 -1.43
CA VAL A 114 15.01 -21.99 -1.89
C VAL A 114 16.51 -21.98 -1.59
N GLN A 115 17.12 -20.81 -1.44
CA GLN A 115 18.50 -20.68 -0.97
C GLN A 115 18.71 -21.08 0.50
N GLN A 116 17.64 -21.43 1.24
CA GLN A 116 17.76 -22.12 2.52
C GLN A 116 18.00 -23.62 2.28
N PRO A 117 19.03 -24.22 2.90
CA PRO A 117 19.45 -25.58 2.56
C PRO A 117 18.30 -26.57 2.76
N PRO A 118 18.01 -27.43 1.78
CA PRO A 118 16.95 -28.42 1.91
C PRO A 118 17.27 -29.34 3.09
N SER A 119 16.26 -29.62 3.91
CA SER A 119 16.29 -30.77 4.82
C SER A 119 16.40 -32.04 4.00
N GLN A 120 17.63 -32.55 3.90
CA GLN A 120 18.13 -33.81 3.31
C GLN A 120 17.07 -34.79 2.77
N GLY A 121 17.23 -35.21 1.50
CA GLY A 121 16.70 -36.49 1.01
C GLY A 121 16.06 -36.46 -0.38
N SER A 122 16.87 -36.54 -1.45
CA SER A 122 16.48 -37.05 -2.78
C SER A 122 17.72 -37.09 -3.67
N SER A 123 17.93 -38.20 -4.40
CA SER A 123 19.07 -38.38 -5.31
C SER A 123 18.88 -37.71 -6.69
N ASP A 124 17.74 -37.09 -6.96
CA ASP A 124 17.51 -36.28 -8.17
C ASP A 124 16.29 -35.32 -7.99
N PRO A 125 16.42 -34.23 -7.20
CA PRO A 125 15.31 -33.33 -6.95
C PRO A 125 15.00 -32.46 -8.18
N LYS A 126 13.73 -32.43 -8.59
CA LYS A 126 13.24 -31.41 -9.52
C LYS A 126 13.52 -30.00 -8.96
N PRO A 127 13.74 -28.97 -9.80
CA PRO A 127 13.87 -27.60 -9.32
C PRO A 127 12.63 -27.21 -8.52
N ALA A 128 12.84 -26.34 -7.52
CA ALA A 128 11.75 -25.82 -6.70
C ALA A 128 10.69 -25.15 -7.59
N THR A 129 9.43 -25.39 -7.26
CA THR A 129 8.26 -24.79 -7.92
C THR A 129 7.51 -23.88 -6.93
N ALA A 130 6.64 -23.01 -7.43
CA ALA A 130 5.91 -22.04 -6.61
C ALA A 130 4.39 -22.22 -6.74
N VAL A 131 3.68 -22.02 -5.62
CA VAL A 131 2.23 -21.81 -5.58
C VAL A 131 2.00 -20.37 -5.18
N THR A 132 1.24 -19.62 -5.97
CA THR A 132 0.82 -18.26 -5.65
C THR A 132 -0.53 -18.27 -4.94
N ILE A 133 -0.73 -17.36 -4.00
CA ILE A 133 -1.98 -17.20 -3.25
C ILE A 133 -2.60 -15.87 -3.65
N GLU A 134 -3.84 -15.89 -4.12
CA GLU A 134 -4.64 -14.71 -4.37
C GLU A 134 -5.57 -14.49 -3.18
N LYS A 135 -5.68 -13.23 -2.73
CA LYS A 135 -6.68 -12.85 -1.74
C LYS A 135 -7.94 -12.40 -2.50
N GLU A 136 -9.04 -13.11 -2.28
CA GLU A 136 -10.39 -12.72 -2.74
C GLU A 136 -10.88 -11.43 -2.06
#